data_AF-A0A7S2KV56-F1
#
_entry.id   AF-A0A7S2KV56-F1
#
_cell.length_a   1.000
_cell.length_b   1.000
_cell.length_c   1.000
_cell.angle_alpha   90.00
_cell.angle_beta   90.00
_cell.angle_gamma   90.00
#
_symmetry.space_group_name_H-M   'P 1'
#
loop_
_entity.id
_entity.type
_entity.pdbx_description
1 polymer ?
#
loop_
_entity_poly.entity_id
_entity_poly.type
_entity_poly.pdbx_seq_one_letter_code
_entity_poly.pdbx_strand_id
1 'polypeptide(L)'
;QRKAILAKRAEAKKKAAEEKGDEAPKEEEKPMEIDVEDLDVFGVEDVTDIGNGEPLFANFAYEDWTLMSVRYELHLLLLSFKKDLNDPDRPSFTEKDVSFYFNRYFKKTFALKTFAVSSFADFVELVKDTLSVDAESGFLKGVLAEDTPVSNFVKLAEDNRRERQRRLDAGDETAELKFPRTAPAAPPRQQPNGGS
;
A
#
# COMPACT_ATOMS: atom_id res chain seq x y z
N GLN A 1 -1.05 -13.92 26.12
CA GLN A 1 -2.47 -14.35 26.13
C GLN A 1 -2.82 -15.31 24.98
N ARG A 2 -2.29 -15.13 23.75
CA ARG A 2 -2.37 -16.07 22.60
C ARG A 2 -2.09 -17.55 22.93
N LYS A 3 -0.98 -17.86 23.61
CA LYS A 3 -0.59 -19.23 23.99
C LYS A 3 -1.58 -19.90 24.97
N ALA A 4 -2.22 -19.10 25.83
CA ALA A 4 -3.17 -19.58 26.82
C ALA A 4 -4.56 -19.86 26.21
N ILE A 5 -4.95 -19.09 25.18
CA ILE A 5 -6.22 -19.29 24.45
C ILE A 5 -6.13 -20.54 23.57
N LEU A 6 -5.00 -20.73 22.89
CA LEU A 6 -4.73 -21.93 22.08
C LEU A 6 -4.63 -23.19 22.96
N ALA A 7 -3.94 -23.10 24.11
CA ALA A 7 -3.84 -24.22 25.06
C ALA A 7 -5.20 -24.61 25.66
N LYS A 8 -6.02 -23.64 26.08
CA LYS A 8 -7.36 -23.92 26.63
C LYS A 8 -8.31 -24.53 25.60
N ARG A 9 -8.25 -24.12 24.33
CA ARG A 9 -9.09 -24.69 23.27
C ARG A 9 -8.63 -26.10 22.85
N ALA A 10 -7.32 -26.35 22.84
CA ALA A 10 -6.76 -27.68 22.60
C ALA A 10 -7.16 -28.66 23.72
N GLU A 11 -7.12 -28.22 24.98
CA GLU A 11 -7.48 -29.06 26.13
C GLU A 11 -8.98 -29.35 26.19
N ALA A 12 -9.84 -28.38 25.84
CA ALA A 12 -11.29 -28.58 25.75
C ALA A 12 -11.68 -29.55 24.62
N LYS A 13 -11.02 -29.45 23.45
CA LYS A 13 -11.22 -30.39 22.33
C LYS A 13 -10.74 -31.80 22.67
N LYS A 14 -9.62 -31.94 23.38
CA LYS A 14 -9.08 -33.24 23.79
C LYS A 14 -10.03 -33.96 24.76
N LYS A 15 -10.59 -33.24 25.74
CA LYS A 15 -11.59 -33.81 26.67
C LYS A 15 -12.88 -34.23 25.97
N ALA A 16 -13.34 -33.46 24.99
CA ALA A 16 -14.54 -33.79 24.22
C ALA A 16 -14.34 -34.99 23.28
N ALA A 17 -13.11 -35.24 22.81
CA ALA A 17 -12.76 -36.39 22.00
C ALA A 17 -12.59 -37.67 22.85
N GLU A 18 -12.01 -37.56 24.06
CA GLU A 18 -11.89 -38.67 25.01
C GLU A 18 -13.25 -39.15 25.53
N GLU A 19 -14.25 -38.27 25.69
CA GLU A 19 -15.62 -38.63 26.08
C GLU A 19 -16.42 -39.37 24.99
N LYS A 20 -16.01 -39.29 23.72
CA LYS A 20 -16.76 -39.87 22.59
C LYS A 20 -16.15 -41.14 22.00
N GLY A 21 -15.00 -41.60 22.50
CA GLY A 21 -14.44 -42.91 22.14
C GLY A 21 -14.10 -43.10 20.65
N ASP A 22 -13.94 -42.02 19.88
CA ASP A 22 -13.53 -42.06 18.47
C ASP A 22 -12.01 -41.89 18.36
N GLU A 23 -11.37 -42.74 17.55
CA GLU A 23 -9.97 -42.57 17.16
C GLU A 23 -9.77 -41.21 16.47
N ALA A 24 -8.79 -40.44 16.95
CA ALA A 24 -8.54 -39.08 16.49
C ALA A 24 -8.27 -39.05 14.97
N PRO A 25 -9.03 -38.29 14.17
CA PRO A 25 -8.69 -38.03 12.78
C PRO A 25 -7.36 -37.27 12.74
N LYS A 26 -6.48 -37.61 11.80
CA LYS A 26 -5.43 -36.68 11.36
C LYS A 26 -6.14 -35.46 10.78
N GLU A 27 -6.25 -34.38 11.54
CA GLU A 27 -6.67 -33.07 11.05
C GLU A 27 -5.60 -32.62 10.02
N GLU A 28 -5.94 -32.70 8.72
CA GLU A 28 -5.46 -31.67 7.79
C GLU A 28 -6.01 -30.35 8.36
N GLU A 29 -5.11 -29.48 8.83
CA GLU A 29 -5.47 -28.11 9.24
C GLU A 29 -6.07 -27.41 8.01
N LYS A 30 -7.39 -27.51 7.84
CA LYS A 30 -8.09 -26.64 6.91
C LYS A 30 -7.79 -25.22 7.35
N PRO A 31 -7.24 -24.34 6.48
CA PRO A 31 -6.99 -22.96 6.83
C PRO A 31 -8.28 -22.40 7.42
N MET A 32 -8.16 -21.70 8.56
CA MET A 32 -9.30 -20.98 9.12
C MET A 32 -9.88 -20.10 8.01
N GLU A 33 -11.17 -20.25 7.70
CA GLU A 33 -11.86 -19.38 6.76
C GLU A 33 -11.89 -17.98 7.39
N ILE A 34 -10.90 -17.17 7.05
CA ILE A 34 -10.87 -15.75 7.36
C ILE A 34 -11.72 -15.08 6.30
N ASP A 35 -12.79 -14.42 6.73
CA ASP A 35 -13.49 -13.48 5.86
C ASP A 35 -12.57 -12.28 5.62
N VAL A 36 -11.90 -12.30 4.48
CA VAL A 36 -10.92 -11.28 4.12
C VAL A 36 -11.60 -9.93 4.00
N GLU A 37 -12.85 -9.85 3.53
CA GLU A 37 -13.53 -8.59 3.27
C GLU A 37 -13.95 -7.87 4.56
N ASP A 38 -14.36 -8.63 5.59
CA ASP A 38 -14.74 -8.12 6.92
C ASP A 38 -13.56 -7.92 7.88
N LEU A 39 -12.33 -8.24 7.46
CA LEU A 39 -11.12 -8.05 8.25
C LEU A 39 -10.82 -6.57 8.54
N ASP A 40 -10.55 -6.22 9.81
CA ASP A 40 -9.97 -4.92 10.16
C ASP A 40 -8.50 -4.84 9.67
N VAL A 41 -8.33 -4.18 8.53
CA VAL A 41 -7.05 -3.98 7.83
C VAL A 41 -5.99 -3.36 8.74
N PHE A 42 -6.38 -2.42 9.61
CA PHE A 42 -5.42 -1.72 10.47
C PHE A 42 -5.04 -2.55 11.70
N GLY A 43 -5.92 -3.46 12.14
CA GLY A 43 -5.66 -4.43 13.20
C GLY A 43 -4.71 -5.57 12.81
N VAL A 44 -4.40 -5.76 11.51
CA VAL A 44 -3.47 -6.81 11.05
C VAL A 44 -2.04 -6.55 11.54
N GLU A 45 -1.49 -7.46 12.34
CA GLU A 45 -0.10 -7.35 12.84
C GLU A 45 0.94 -7.68 11.77
N ASP A 46 0.73 -8.77 11.02
CA ASP A 46 1.62 -9.23 9.95
C ASP A 46 0.92 -9.12 8.60
N VAL A 47 1.36 -8.19 7.75
CA VAL A 47 0.77 -7.97 6.42
C VAL A 47 1.13 -9.07 5.41
N THR A 48 2.02 -10.00 5.78
CA THR A 48 2.42 -11.13 4.93
C THR A 48 1.67 -12.43 5.25
N ASP A 49 0.98 -12.49 6.39
CA ASP A 49 0.10 -13.60 6.77
C ASP A 49 -1.03 -13.08 7.67
N ILE A 50 -2.25 -12.99 7.12
CA ILE A 50 -3.44 -12.54 7.85
C ILE A 50 -4.03 -13.62 8.76
N GLY A 51 -3.42 -14.81 8.83
CA GLY A 51 -3.82 -15.94 9.67
C GLY A 51 -4.35 -17.15 8.89
N ASN A 52 -4.41 -17.06 7.57
CA ASN A 52 -4.78 -18.15 6.64
C ASN A 52 -3.61 -18.54 5.70
N GLY A 53 -2.41 -17.97 5.90
CA GLY A 53 -1.26 -18.19 5.03
C GLY A 53 -1.20 -17.27 3.80
N GLU A 54 -2.12 -16.32 3.68
CA GLU A 54 -2.13 -15.33 2.59
C GLU A 54 -1.73 -13.93 3.07
N PRO A 55 -1.03 -13.14 2.23
CA PRO A 55 -0.72 -11.76 2.57
C PRO A 55 -1.93 -10.84 2.43
N LEU A 56 -1.93 -9.74 3.17
CA LEU A 56 -2.97 -8.70 3.11
C LEU A 56 -3.13 -8.09 1.71
N PHE A 57 -2.05 -8.11 0.92
CA PHE A 57 -1.99 -7.59 -0.44
C PHE A 57 -2.19 -8.66 -1.53
N ALA A 58 -2.75 -9.83 -1.19
CA ALA A 58 -2.94 -10.94 -2.13
C ALA A 58 -3.73 -10.54 -3.40
N ASN A 59 -4.65 -9.58 -3.27
CA ASN A 59 -5.52 -9.12 -4.36
C ASN A 59 -5.09 -7.79 -4.99
N PHE A 60 -3.85 -7.33 -4.75
CA PHE A 60 -3.37 -6.08 -5.36
C PHE A 60 -3.23 -6.19 -6.87
N ALA A 61 -3.85 -5.26 -7.57
CA ALA A 61 -3.63 -5.02 -8.99
C ALA A 61 -2.44 -4.07 -9.21
N TYR A 62 -2.13 -3.80 -10.48
CA TYR A 62 -1.06 -2.87 -10.87
C TYR A 62 -1.28 -1.47 -10.27
N GLU A 63 -2.53 -1.01 -10.27
CA GLU A 63 -2.96 0.28 -9.75
C GLU A 63 -2.71 0.37 -8.24
N ASP A 64 -2.97 -0.70 -7.48
CA ASP A 64 -2.74 -0.76 -6.04
C ASP A 64 -1.25 -0.69 -5.71
N TRP A 65 -0.42 -1.47 -6.42
CA TRP A 65 1.03 -1.39 -6.28
C TRP A 65 1.58 0.00 -6.64
N THR A 66 1.02 0.62 -7.66
CA THR A 66 1.43 1.95 -8.13
C THR A 66 1.09 3.01 -7.08
N LEU A 67 -0.12 2.99 -6.52
CA LEU A 67 -0.52 3.93 -5.48
C LEU A 67 0.20 3.68 -4.15
N MET A 68 0.39 2.42 -3.74
CA MET A 68 1.17 2.09 -2.54
C MET A 68 2.61 2.61 -2.65
N SER A 69 3.24 2.37 -3.79
CA SER A 69 4.62 2.82 -4.05
C SER A 69 4.73 4.34 -3.97
N VAL A 70 3.86 5.08 -4.68
CA VAL A 70 3.96 6.54 -4.70
C VAL A 70 3.63 7.16 -3.33
N ARG A 71 2.72 6.56 -2.55
CA ARG A 71 2.47 6.99 -1.16
C ARG A 71 3.75 6.92 -0.34
N TYR A 72 4.41 5.76 -0.35
CA TYR A 72 5.63 5.59 0.42
C TYR A 72 6.76 6.50 -0.07
N GLU A 73 6.92 6.65 -1.38
CA GLU A 73 7.91 7.54 -1.99
C GLU A 73 7.68 9.01 -1.62
N LEU A 74 6.44 9.48 -1.65
CA LEU A 74 6.10 10.85 -1.26
C LEU A 74 6.32 11.09 0.23
N HIS A 75 5.97 10.12 1.07
CA HIS A 75 6.24 10.18 2.50
C HIS A 75 7.73 10.32 2.77
N LEU A 76 8.56 9.45 2.18
CA LEU A 76 10.01 9.53 2.29
C LEU A 76 10.57 10.83 1.70
N LEU A 77 10.01 11.31 0.59
CA LEU A 77 10.49 12.52 -0.08
C LEU A 77 10.32 13.76 0.81
N LEU A 78 9.14 13.94 1.40
CA LEU A 78 8.87 15.09 2.27
C LEU A 78 9.73 15.06 3.52
N LEU A 79 9.89 13.87 4.14
CA LEU A 79 10.75 13.70 5.30
C LEU A 79 12.21 13.98 4.97
N SER A 80 12.71 13.44 3.86
CA SER A 80 14.10 13.62 3.43
C SER A 80 14.38 15.08 3.06
N PHE A 81 13.45 15.73 2.34
CA PHE A 81 13.57 17.14 2.00
C PHE A 81 13.68 18.01 3.26
N LYS A 82 12.79 17.80 4.23
CA LYS A 82 12.79 18.57 5.48
C LYS A 82 14.10 18.39 6.25
N LYS A 83 14.63 17.17 6.31
CA LYS A 83 15.91 16.86 6.98
C LYS A 83 17.11 17.45 6.25
N ASP A 84 17.14 17.38 4.93
CA ASP A 84 18.27 17.85 4.13
C ASP A 84 18.33 19.36 4.06
N LEU A 85 17.18 20.03 3.93
CA LEU A 85 17.13 21.48 3.88
C LEU A 85 17.36 22.09 5.27
N ASN A 86 16.83 21.45 6.32
CA ASN A 86 17.01 21.84 7.72
C ASN A 86 16.75 23.34 7.98
N ASP A 87 15.75 23.89 7.29
CA ASP A 87 15.34 25.29 7.37
C ASP A 87 13.88 25.37 7.87
N PRO A 88 13.64 25.94 9.07
CA PRO A 88 12.30 26.03 9.63
C PRO A 88 11.36 26.92 8.80
N ASP A 89 11.88 27.88 8.04
CA ASP A 89 11.08 28.79 7.20
C ASP A 89 10.72 28.16 5.85
N ARG A 90 11.37 27.04 5.50
CA ARG A 90 11.08 26.27 4.28
C ARG A 90 10.91 24.79 4.61
N PRO A 91 9.85 24.43 5.36
CA PRO A 91 9.66 23.06 5.85
C PRO A 91 9.30 22.06 4.74
N SER A 92 8.93 22.53 3.55
CA SER A 92 8.50 21.73 2.40
C SER A 92 8.60 22.53 1.09
N PHE A 93 7.97 22.04 0.02
CA PHE A 93 7.93 22.63 -1.32
C PHE A 93 6.53 22.52 -1.94
N THR A 94 6.30 23.18 -3.08
CA THR A 94 4.99 23.23 -3.75
C THR A 94 4.85 22.14 -4.83
N GLU A 95 3.65 21.94 -5.36
CA GLU A 95 3.37 20.99 -6.45
C GLU A 95 4.31 21.13 -7.68
N LYS A 96 4.76 22.36 -7.98
CA LYS A 96 5.61 22.67 -9.13
C LYS A 96 6.98 22.01 -9.04
N ASP A 97 7.44 21.75 -7.82
CA ASP A 97 8.77 21.21 -7.55
C ASP A 97 8.75 19.69 -7.34
N VAL A 98 7.57 19.04 -7.33
CA VAL A 98 7.44 17.60 -7.10
C VAL A 98 8.25 16.80 -8.10
N SER A 99 8.10 17.06 -9.40
CA SER A 99 8.85 16.33 -10.42
C SER A 99 10.36 16.53 -10.30
N PHE A 100 10.81 17.73 -9.91
CA PHE A 100 12.22 18.01 -9.69
C PHE A 100 12.77 17.21 -8.50
N TYR A 101 12.12 17.29 -7.34
CA TYR A 101 12.60 16.63 -6.14
C TYR A 101 12.44 15.10 -6.22
N PHE A 102 11.36 14.60 -6.80
CA PHE A 102 11.20 13.17 -7.03
C PHE A 102 12.34 12.58 -7.89
N ASN A 103 12.76 13.30 -8.94
CA ASN A 103 13.93 12.92 -9.72
C ASN A 103 15.23 13.06 -8.93
N ARG A 104 15.40 14.15 -8.18
CA ARG A 104 16.60 14.44 -7.40
C ARG A 104 16.91 13.31 -6.41
N TYR A 105 15.90 12.82 -5.71
CA TYR A 105 16.00 11.79 -4.67
C TYR A 105 15.97 10.37 -5.23
N PHE A 106 15.03 10.05 -6.12
CA PHE A 106 14.79 8.67 -6.53
C PHE A 106 15.30 8.33 -7.93
N LYS A 107 15.78 9.31 -8.70
CA LYS A 107 16.13 9.15 -10.14
C LYS A 107 14.96 8.64 -10.98
N LYS A 108 13.73 8.91 -10.54
CA LYS A 108 12.48 8.55 -11.22
C LYS A 108 11.81 9.79 -11.80
N THR A 109 11.01 9.60 -12.84
CA THR A 109 10.17 10.68 -13.39
C THR A 109 8.81 10.63 -12.72
N PHE A 110 8.39 11.73 -12.09
CA PHE A 110 7.02 11.89 -11.62
C PHE A 110 6.17 12.53 -12.71
N ALA A 111 5.08 11.88 -13.09
CA ALA A 111 4.17 12.37 -14.12
C ALA A 111 2.72 11.98 -13.79
N LEU A 112 1.82 12.96 -13.79
CA LEU A 112 0.39 12.77 -13.48
C LEU A 112 -0.29 11.75 -14.39
N LYS A 113 0.12 11.70 -15.67
CA LYS A 113 -0.37 10.72 -16.65
C LYS A 113 -0.20 9.26 -16.21
N THR A 114 0.79 8.96 -15.36
CA THR A 114 1.00 7.61 -14.80
C THR A 114 -0.19 7.16 -13.96
N PHE A 115 -0.88 8.11 -13.32
CA PHE A 115 -2.04 7.88 -12.46
C PHE A 115 -3.37 8.18 -13.15
N ALA A 116 -3.36 8.32 -14.48
CA ALA A 116 -4.54 8.66 -15.29
C ALA A 116 -5.27 9.96 -14.87
N VAL A 117 -4.57 10.90 -14.24
CA VAL A 117 -5.13 12.19 -13.80
C VAL A 117 -4.51 13.38 -14.55
N SER A 118 -5.25 14.48 -14.60
CA SER A 118 -4.89 15.68 -15.38
C SER A 118 -4.37 16.84 -14.54
N SER A 119 -4.75 16.89 -13.26
CA SER A 119 -4.31 17.92 -12.32
C SER A 119 -3.63 17.31 -11.09
N PHE A 120 -2.83 18.11 -10.40
CA PHE A 120 -2.22 17.68 -9.15
C PHE A 120 -3.25 17.53 -8.02
N ALA A 121 -4.35 18.31 -8.07
CA ALA A 121 -5.47 18.14 -7.15
C ALA A 121 -6.12 16.76 -7.27
N ASP A 122 -6.39 16.29 -8.49
CA ASP A 122 -6.91 14.95 -8.73
C ASP A 122 -5.94 13.87 -8.22
N PHE A 123 -4.63 14.10 -8.35
CA PHE A 123 -3.62 13.19 -7.81
C PHE A 123 -3.65 13.16 -6.28
N VAL A 124 -3.75 14.32 -5.62
CA VAL A 124 -3.82 14.40 -4.16
C VAL A 124 -5.05 13.65 -3.64
N GLU A 125 -6.19 13.68 -4.34
CA GLU A 125 -7.36 12.87 -3.96
C GLU A 125 -7.07 11.36 -3.95
N LEU A 126 -6.24 10.86 -4.87
CA LEU A 126 -5.83 9.44 -4.91
C LEU A 126 -4.95 9.02 -3.73
N VAL A 127 -4.26 9.97 -3.08
CA VAL A 127 -3.28 9.73 -2.01
C VAL A 127 -3.49 10.62 -0.78
N LYS A 128 -4.74 11.07 -0.55
CA LYS A 128 -5.10 12.02 0.53
C LYS A 128 -4.81 11.50 1.94
N ASP A 129 -4.71 10.18 2.08
CA ASP A 129 -4.28 9.49 3.30
C ASP A 129 -2.77 9.61 3.59
N THR A 130 -2.00 10.16 2.65
CA THR A 130 -0.54 10.30 2.75
C THR A 130 -0.07 11.75 2.55
N LEU A 131 -0.72 12.49 1.66
CA LEU A 131 -0.32 13.83 1.23
C LEU A 131 -1.51 14.79 1.22
N SER A 132 -1.28 16.03 1.64
CA SER A 132 -2.21 17.17 1.47
C SER A 132 -1.45 18.41 0.99
N VAL A 133 -2.19 19.43 0.54
CA VAL A 133 -1.65 20.75 0.18
C VAL A 133 -2.15 21.76 1.20
N ASP A 134 -1.22 22.51 1.79
CA ASP A 134 -1.53 23.60 2.71
C ASP A 134 -2.18 24.75 1.94
N ALA A 135 -3.35 25.20 2.39
CA ALA A 135 -4.16 26.18 1.64
C ALA A 135 -3.57 27.59 1.65
N GLU A 136 -2.76 27.94 2.66
CA GLU A 136 -2.20 29.28 2.81
C GLU A 136 -0.85 29.40 2.09
N SER A 137 0.04 28.44 2.29
CA SER A 137 1.40 28.45 1.73
C SER A 137 1.50 27.76 0.37
N GLY A 138 0.56 26.86 0.03
CA GLY A 138 0.66 25.97 -1.13
C GLY A 138 1.71 24.86 -0.96
N PHE A 139 2.29 24.70 0.23
CA PHE A 139 3.27 23.66 0.50
C PHE A 139 2.62 22.29 0.65
N LEU A 140 3.35 21.27 0.21
CA LEU A 140 2.99 19.89 0.43
C LEU A 140 3.17 19.51 1.89
N LYS A 141 2.19 18.81 2.46
CA LYS A 141 2.19 18.36 3.84
C LYS A 141 1.92 16.86 3.92
N GLY A 142 2.87 16.14 4.52
CA GLY A 142 2.65 14.74 4.89
C GLY A 142 1.65 14.65 6.03
N VAL A 143 0.67 13.75 5.91
CA VAL A 143 -0.36 13.56 6.94
C VAL A 143 -0.02 12.41 7.91
N LEU A 144 0.96 11.59 7.53
CA LEU A 144 1.47 10.47 8.33
C LEU A 144 2.66 10.90 9.21
N ALA A 145 2.80 10.25 10.37
CA ALA A 145 3.93 10.47 11.27
C ALA A 145 5.26 10.00 10.65
N GLU A 146 6.38 10.61 11.04
CA GLU A 146 7.70 10.29 10.48
C GLU A 146 8.12 8.83 10.67
N ASP A 147 7.69 8.21 11.77
CA ASP A 147 7.97 6.82 12.14
C ASP A 147 6.91 5.84 11.66
N THR A 148 6.05 6.25 10.73
CA THR A 148 5.00 5.39 10.17
C THR A 148 5.61 4.11 9.57
N PRO A 149 5.23 2.92 10.05
CA PRO A 149 5.77 1.67 9.54
C PRO A 149 5.44 1.44 8.07
N VAL A 150 6.33 0.77 7.34
CA VAL A 150 6.10 0.41 5.92
C VAL A 150 4.80 -0.39 5.74
N SER A 151 4.46 -1.24 6.71
CA SER A 151 3.21 -2.03 6.70
C SER A 151 1.95 -1.15 6.68
N ASN A 152 1.99 0.08 7.20
CA ASN A 152 0.84 0.99 7.10
C ASN A 152 0.55 1.40 5.66
N PHE A 153 1.55 1.49 4.78
CA PHE A 153 1.31 1.83 3.36
C PHE A 153 0.61 0.69 2.62
N VAL A 154 0.90 -0.56 2.99
CA VAL A 154 0.15 -1.74 2.52
C VAL A 154 -1.30 -1.67 3.00
N LYS A 155 -1.50 -1.39 4.30
CA LYS A 155 -2.84 -1.27 4.90
C LYS A 155 -3.66 -0.15 4.25
N LEU A 156 -3.08 1.03 4.06
CA LEU A 156 -3.70 2.15 3.37
C LEU A 156 -4.10 1.79 1.93
N ALA A 157 -3.24 1.09 1.20
CA ALA A 157 -3.55 0.66 -0.16
C ALA A 157 -4.66 -0.40 -0.20
N GLU A 158 -4.67 -1.35 0.73
CA GLU A 158 -5.73 -2.37 0.82
C GLU A 158 -7.07 -1.78 1.23
N ASP A 159 -7.10 -0.85 2.19
CA ASP A 159 -8.32 -0.15 2.59
C ASP A 159 -8.92 0.63 1.41
N ASN A 160 -8.08 1.38 0.69
CA ASN A 160 -8.50 2.08 -0.53
C ASN A 160 -8.95 1.10 -1.64
N ARG A 161 -8.34 -0.08 -1.77
CA ARG A 161 -8.76 -1.10 -2.74
C ARG A 161 -10.16 -1.61 -2.42
N ARG A 162 -10.41 -1.99 -1.17
CA ARG A 162 -11.73 -2.45 -0.69
C ARG A 162 -12.79 -1.38 -0.86
N GLU A 163 -12.46 -0.13 -0.53
CA GLU A 163 -13.40 0.98 -0.70
C GLU A 163 -13.78 1.18 -2.17
N ARG A 164 -12.81 1.11 -3.08
CA ARG A 164 -13.11 1.16 -4.52
C ARG A 164 -13.96 -0.02 -4.96
N GLN A 165 -13.67 -1.24 -4.48
CA GLN A 165 -14.46 -2.42 -4.81
C GLN A 165 -15.92 -2.27 -4.35
N ARG A 166 -16.15 -1.82 -3.10
CA ARG A 166 -17.49 -1.55 -2.58
C ARG A 166 -18.26 -0.52 -3.43
N ARG A 167 -17.57 0.54 -3.88
CA ARG A 167 -18.17 1.55 -4.78
C ARG A 167 -18.54 0.95 -6.13
N LEU A 168 -17.68 0.12 -6.72
CA LEU A 168 -17.95 -0.59 -7.97
C LEU A 168 -19.15 -1.54 -7.83
N ASP A 169 -19.22 -2.30 -6.74
CA ASP A 169 -20.33 -3.23 -6.46
C ASP A 169 -21.65 -2.48 -6.23
N ALA A 170 -21.59 -1.23 -5.75
CA ALA A 170 -22.73 -0.32 -5.65
C ALA A 170 -23.11 0.38 -6.97
N GLY A 171 -22.39 0.10 -8.07
CA GLY A 171 -22.64 0.67 -9.40
C GLY A 171 -21.99 2.03 -9.65
N ASP A 172 -21.08 2.49 -8.79
CA ASP A 172 -20.29 3.70 -9.02
C ASP A 172 -19.04 3.37 -9.86
N GLU A 173 -19.21 3.37 -11.18
CA GLU A 173 -18.14 3.10 -12.15
C GLU A 173 -16.99 4.12 -12.06
N THR A 174 -17.18 5.28 -11.43
CA THR A 174 -16.12 6.30 -11.27
C THR A 174 -15.02 5.86 -10.30
N ALA A 175 -15.23 4.79 -9.54
CA ALA A 175 -14.23 4.22 -8.64
C ALA A 175 -13.19 3.35 -9.36
N GLU A 176 -13.40 3.02 -10.63
CA GLU A 176 -12.48 2.16 -11.39
C GLU A 176 -11.17 2.90 -11.69
N LEU A 177 -10.03 2.27 -11.38
CA LEU A 177 -8.71 2.78 -11.75
C LEU A 177 -8.17 2.03 -12.98
N LYS A 178 -7.67 2.79 -13.95
CA LYS A 178 -7.04 2.26 -15.18
C LYS A 178 -5.76 3.04 -15.48
N PHE A 179 -4.65 2.60 -14.89
CA PHE A 179 -3.38 3.31 -15.08
C PHE A 179 -2.67 2.84 -16.36
N PRO A 180 -2.03 3.76 -17.13
CA PRO A 180 -1.24 3.35 -18.28
C PRO A 180 -0.06 2.47 -17.86
N ARG A 181 0.03 1.27 -18.42
CA ARG A 181 1.19 0.39 -18.23
C ARG A 181 2.30 0.82 -19.18
N THR A 182 3.30 1.55 -18.69
CA THR A 182 4.50 1.83 -19.48
C THR A 182 5.35 0.56 -19.57
N ALA A 183 5.50 0.00 -20.77
CA ALA A 183 6.47 -1.06 -21.00
C ALA A 183 7.88 -0.54 -20.65
N PRO A 184 8.75 -1.36 -20.03
CA PRO A 184 10.14 -0.95 -19.80
C PRO A 184 10.78 -0.57 -21.12
N ALA A 185 11.50 0.56 -21.14
CA ALA A 185 12.19 1.04 -22.32
C ALA A 185 13.12 -0.06 -22.86
N ALA A 186 12.95 -0.42 -24.13
CA ALA A 186 13.84 -1.38 -24.78
C ALA A 186 15.29 -0.89 -24.64
N PRO A 187 16.25 -1.78 -24.33
CA PRO A 187 17.64 -1.37 -24.23
C PRO A 187 18.09 -0.70 -25.54
N PRO A 188 18.93 0.35 -25.47
CA PRO A 188 19.39 1.05 -26.66
C PRO A 188 20.07 0.06 -27.60
N ARG A 189 19.58 -0.04 -28.84
CA ARG A 189 20.24 -0.83 -29.89
C ARG A 189 21.64 -0.26 -30.11
N GLN A 190 22.68 -1.00 -29.71
CA GLN A 190 24.05 -0.70 -30.12
C GLN A 190 24.11 -0.82 -31.65
N GLN A 191 24.37 0.28 -32.33
CA GLN A 191 24.68 0.23 -33.75
C GLN A 191 26.03 -0.50 -33.91
N PRO A 192 26.13 -1.51 -34.80
CA PRO A 192 27.39 -2.19 -35.03
C PRO A 192 28.38 -1.17 -35.60
N ASN A 193 29.50 -1.03 -34.88
CA ASN A 193 30.58 -0.12 -35.25
C ASN A 193 31.16 -0.55 -36.59
N GLY A 194 30.87 0.20 -37.66
CA GLY A 194 31.43 -0.01 -38.98
C GLY A 194 32.91 0.34 -38.95
N GLY A 195 33.76 -0.69 -38.99
CA GLY A 195 35.20 -0.53 -39.16
C GLY A 195 35.54 -0.13 -40.58
N SER A 196 36.30 0.96 -40.72
CA SER A 196 37.09 1.30 -41.90
C SER A 196 38.46 0.63 -41.84
#